data_AF-A0A349UXS7-F1
#
_entry.id   AF-A0A349UXS7-F1
#
_cell.length_a   1.000
_cell.length_b   1.000
_cell.length_c   1.000
_cell.angle_alpha   90.00
_cell.angle_beta   90.00
_cell.angle_gamma   90.00
#
_symmetry.space_group_name_H-M   'P 1'
#
loop_
_entity.id
_entity.type
_entity.pdbx_description
1 polymer ?
#
loop_
_entity_poly.entity_id
_entity_poly.type
_entity_poly.pdbx_seq_one_letter_code
_entity_poly.pdbx_strand_id
1 'polypeptide(L)'
;MSNAANTSPGAALAHDSALKHTTGEAVYIDDIPLPADTLHLAVGGADTAVGTITAVALDAVRAAPGVIDVFCAADIPGENDVSPSGRGDEPLL
;
A
#
# COMPACT_ATOMS: atom_id res chain seq x y z
N MET A 1 33.80 6.51 -28.64
CA MET A 1 32.87 7.00 -29.68
C MET A 1 31.52 7.23 -28.99
N SER A 2 31.20 8.48 -28.62
CA SER A 2 29.95 8.80 -27.94
C SER A 2 28.83 8.93 -28.97
N ASN A 3 27.85 8.03 -28.93
CA ASN A 3 26.63 8.18 -29.70
C ASN A 3 25.77 9.22 -28.97
N ALA A 4 25.73 10.46 -29.48
CA ALA A 4 24.82 11.47 -28.95
C ALA A 4 23.40 11.02 -29.30
N ALA A 5 22.67 10.50 -28.30
CA ALA A 5 21.27 10.14 -28.47
C ALA A 5 20.50 11.39 -28.92
N ASN A 6 19.76 11.27 -30.02
CA ASN A 6 19.00 12.37 -30.59
C ASN A 6 17.86 12.77 -29.62
N THR A 7 18.04 13.82 -28.83
CA THR A 7 17.09 14.28 -27.79
C THR A 7 16.02 15.24 -28.33
N SER A 8 15.57 15.08 -29.57
CA SER A 8 14.52 15.93 -30.14
C SER A 8 13.13 15.56 -29.59
N PRO A 9 12.22 16.53 -29.37
CA PRO A 9 10.81 16.23 -29.10
C PRO A 9 10.24 15.27 -30.16
N GLY A 10 9.58 14.20 -29.72
CA GLY A 10 9.07 13.13 -30.58
C GLY A 10 10.07 12.00 -30.90
N ALA A 11 11.32 12.08 -30.45
CA ALA A 11 12.25 10.96 -30.54
C ALA A 11 11.86 9.83 -29.58
N ALA A 12 12.05 8.58 -30.01
CA ALA A 12 11.85 7.39 -29.19
C ALA A 12 13.06 7.17 -28.26
N LEU A 13 13.13 7.98 -27.20
CA LEU A 13 14.16 7.86 -26.17
C LEU A 13 13.87 6.69 -25.23
N ALA A 14 14.93 6.03 -24.76
CA ALA A 14 14.81 5.08 -23.67
C ALA A 14 14.39 5.80 -22.38
N HIS A 15 13.61 5.13 -21.54
CA HIS A 15 13.25 5.65 -20.21
C HIS A 15 14.52 5.83 -19.35
N ASP A 16 14.61 6.93 -18.60
CA ASP A 16 15.80 7.28 -17.80
C ASP A 16 16.21 6.18 -16.81
N SER A 17 15.22 5.45 -16.27
CA SER A 17 15.45 4.35 -15.33
C SER A 17 15.41 2.96 -15.99
N ALA A 18 15.34 2.85 -17.33
CA ALA A 18 15.21 1.58 -18.04
C ALA A 18 16.27 0.55 -17.62
N LEU A 19 17.54 0.96 -17.56
CA LEU A 19 18.63 0.07 -17.14
C LEU A 19 18.46 -0.37 -15.68
N LYS A 20 18.04 0.53 -14.79
CA LYS A 20 17.82 0.22 -13.37
C LYS A 20 16.70 -0.81 -13.19
N HIS A 21 15.61 -0.68 -13.96
CA HIS A 21 14.52 -1.66 -13.95
C HIS A 21 14.97 -3.03 -14.43
N THR A 22 15.80 -3.12 -15.47
CA THR A 22 16.22 -4.40 -16.05
C THR A 22 17.39 -5.06 -15.34
N THR A 23 18.07 -4.34 -14.45
CA THR A 23 19.20 -4.84 -13.64
C THR A 23 18.82 -5.11 -12.18
N GLY A 24 17.64 -4.65 -11.73
CA GLY A 24 17.23 -4.72 -10.33
C GLY A 24 17.83 -3.62 -9.45
N GLU A 25 18.43 -2.58 -10.04
CA GLU A 25 18.98 -1.43 -9.31
C GLU A 25 17.94 -0.32 -9.05
N ALA A 26 16.74 -0.43 -9.62
CA ALA A 26 15.65 0.49 -9.32
C ALA A 26 15.10 0.15 -7.93
N VAL A 27 15.18 1.12 -7.01
CA VAL A 27 14.68 0.99 -5.64
C VAL A 27 13.19 1.27 -5.61
N TYR A 28 12.39 0.28 -5.24
CA TYR A 28 10.97 0.38 -4.91
C TYR A 28 10.75 0.45 -3.40
N ILE A 29 9.52 0.70 -2.95
CA ILE A 29 9.20 0.94 -1.53
C ILE A 29 9.68 -0.22 -0.64
N ASP A 30 9.44 -1.47 -1.03
CA ASP A 30 9.83 -2.66 -0.26
C ASP A 30 11.34 -2.99 -0.36
N ASP A 31 12.08 -2.32 -1.24
CA ASP A 31 13.54 -2.45 -1.32
C ASP A 31 14.25 -1.56 -0.29
N ILE A 32 13.53 -0.60 0.31
CA ILE A 32 14.07 0.30 1.31
C ILE A 32 14.27 -0.49 2.63
N PRO A 33 15.48 -0.49 3.23
CA PRO A 33 15.71 -1.16 4.50
C PRO A 33 14.77 -0.67 5.59
N LEU A 34 14.09 -1.61 6.25
CA LEU A 34 13.19 -1.30 7.34
C LEU A 34 13.96 -0.80 8.58
N PRO A 35 13.44 0.23 9.28
CA PRO A 35 13.92 0.57 10.62
C PRO A 35 13.85 -0.64 11.57
N ALA A 36 14.68 -0.62 12.61
CA ALA A 36 14.58 -1.59 13.69
C ALA A 36 13.17 -1.59 14.29
N ASP A 37 12.67 -2.78 14.64
CA ASP A 37 11.37 -3.00 15.27
C ASP A 37 10.14 -2.56 14.43
N THR A 38 10.30 -2.45 13.11
CA THR A 38 9.17 -2.14 12.20
C THR A 38 8.06 -3.18 12.30
N LEU A 39 6.83 -2.69 12.51
CA LEU A 39 5.63 -3.52 12.50
C LEU A 39 5.07 -3.67 11.09
N HIS A 40 4.39 -4.78 10.87
CA HIS A 40 3.72 -5.08 9.60
C HIS A 40 2.21 -5.03 9.81
N LEU A 41 1.50 -4.50 8.83
CA LEU A 41 0.04 -4.45 8.82
C LEU A 41 -0.50 -5.46 7.80
N ALA A 42 -1.57 -6.16 8.17
CA ALA A 42 -2.34 -6.99 7.26
C ALA A 42 -3.80 -6.55 7.30
N VAL A 43 -4.47 -6.59 6.15
CA VAL A 43 -5.87 -6.18 6.01
C VAL A 43 -6.77 -7.41 6.11
N GLY A 44 -7.76 -7.36 7.00
CA GLY A 44 -8.88 -8.30 7.01
C GLY A 44 -9.92 -7.85 5.99
N GLY A 45 -10.21 -8.70 5.00
CA GLY A 45 -11.20 -8.40 3.96
C GLY A 45 -12.54 -9.07 4.21
N ALA A 46 -13.61 -8.53 3.60
CA ALA A 46 -14.89 -9.21 3.51
C ALA A 46 -14.77 -10.46 2.62
N ASP A 47 -15.47 -11.53 2.98
CA ASP A 47 -15.58 -12.76 2.19
C ASP A 47 -16.75 -12.73 1.19
N THR A 48 -17.53 -11.65 1.20
CA THR A 48 -18.67 -11.40 0.33
C THR A 48 -18.55 -10.05 -0.37
N ALA A 49 -19.09 -9.95 -1.59
CA ALA A 49 -19.08 -8.72 -2.36
C ALA A 49 -20.01 -7.64 -1.78
N VAL A 50 -21.13 -8.05 -1.18
CA VAL A 50 -22.13 -7.14 -0.57
C VAL A 50 -22.77 -7.82 0.63
N GLY A 51 -22.89 -7.10 1.74
CA GLY A 51 -23.54 -7.58 2.95
C GLY A 51 -23.55 -6.55 4.07
N THR A 52 -24.11 -6.93 5.22
CA THR A 52 -24.07 -6.12 6.44
C THR A 52 -23.26 -6.86 7.49
N ILE A 53 -22.25 -6.19 8.04
CA ILE A 53 -21.47 -6.72 9.17
C ILE A 53 -22.38 -6.73 10.41
N THR A 54 -22.74 -7.91 10.89
CA THR A 54 -23.58 -8.08 12.09
C THR A 54 -22.76 -8.30 13.35
N ALA A 55 -21.55 -8.85 13.20
CA ALA A 55 -20.58 -9.05 14.27
C ALA A 55 -19.16 -9.12 13.68
N VAL A 56 -18.16 -8.73 14.48
CA VAL A 56 -16.73 -8.83 14.15
C VAL A 56 -16.04 -9.50 15.32
N ALA A 57 -15.71 -10.80 15.17
CA ALA A 57 -15.09 -11.60 16.23
C ALA A 57 -13.61 -11.83 15.91
N LEU A 58 -12.72 -11.17 16.65
CA LEU A 58 -11.28 -11.11 16.35
C LEU A 58 -10.39 -11.70 17.46
N ASP A 59 -10.96 -12.38 18.44
CA ASP A 59 -10.21 -12.94 19.58
C ASP A 59 -9.08 -13.88 19.14
N ALA A 60 -9.34 -14.71 18.13
CA ALA A 60 -8.33 -15.60 17.57
C ALA A 60 -7.18 -14.83 16.90
N VAL A 61 -7.47 -13.70 16.24
CA VAL A 61 -6.46 -12.83 15.63
C VAL A 61 -5.62 -12.15 16.71
N ARG A 62 -6.28 -11.58 17.73
CA ARG A 62 -5.62 -10.94 18.87
C ARG A 62 -4.72 -11.90 19.67
N ALA A 63 -5.08 -13.18 19.72
CA ALA A 63 -4.31 -14.21 20.41
C ALA A 63 -3.19 -14.82 19.55
N ALA A 64 -3.09 -14.49 18.26
CA ALA A 64 -2.10 -15.07 17.37
C ALA A 64 -0.66 -14.61 17.73
N PRO A 65 0.34 -15.50 17.67
CA PRO A 65 1.72 -15.12 18.00
C PRO A 65 2.24 -13.96 17.14
N GLY A 66 2.81 -12.95 17.79
CA GLY A 66 3.39 -11.78 17.11
C GLY A 66 2.38 -10.68 16.74
N VAL A 67 1.08 -10.88 16.95
CA VAL A 67 0.09 -9.80 16.81
C VAL A 67 0.23 -8.85 17.99
N ILE A 68 0.37 -7.56 17.67
CA ILE A 68 0.51 -6.49 18.66
C ILE A 68 -0.83 -5.79 18.88
N ASP A 69 -1.59 -5.55 17.82
CA ASP A 69 -2.92 -4.96 17.90
C ASP A 69 -3.78 -5.33 16.69
N VAL A 70 -5.09 -5.11 16.81
CA VAL A 70 -6.09 -5.29 15.75
C VAL A 70 -7.06 -4.11 15.81
N PHE A 71 -7.18 -3.39 14.69
CA PHE A 71 -8.00 -2.20 14.56
C PHE A 71 -9.30 -2.48 13.81
N CYS A 72 -10.36 -1.79 14.20
CA CYS A 72 -11.68 -1.74 13.57
C CYS A 72 -12.10 -0.27 13.38
N ALA A 73 -13.22 -0.04 12.68
CA ALA A 73 -13.74 1.31 12.42
C ALA A 73 -13.87 2.18 13.69
N ALA A 74 -14.18 1.57 14.84
CA ALA A 74 -14.32 2.27 16.13
C ALA A 74 -12.99 2.78 16.71
N ASP A 75 -11.85 2.28 16.25
CA ASP A 75 -10.53 2.67 16.73
C ASP A 75 -9.97 3.89 15.98
N ILE A 76 -10.67 4.35 14.94
CA ILE A 76 -10.27 5.54 14.18
C ILE A 76 -10.59 6.79 15.02
N PRO A 77 -9.57 7.61 15.39
CA PRO A 77 -9.77 8.77 16.26
C PRO A 77 -10.49 9.94 15.57
N GLY A 78 -10.59 9.90 14.23
CA GLY A 78 -11.20 10.93 13.40
C GLY A 78 -12.36 10.41 12.56
N GLU A 79 -12.59 11.05 11.42
CA GLU A 79 -13.59 10.60 10.46
C GLU A 79 -13.09 9.37 9.69
N ASN A 80 -13.93 8.34 9.61
CA ASN A 80 -13.66 7.14 8.83
C ASN A 80 -14.09 7.35 7.36
N ASP A 81 -13.48 8.32 6.69
CA ASP A 81 -13.64 8.59 5.25
C ASP A 81 -12.29 9.00 4.66
N VAL A 82 -11.88 8.32 3.59
CA VAL A 82 -10.65 8.62 2.84
C VAL A 82 -10.94 9.09 1.42
N SER A 83 -12.21 9.29 1.08
CA SER A 83 -12.64 9.79 -0.22
C SER A 83 -11.97 11.15 -0.52
N PRO A 84 -11.23 11.30 -1.63
CA PRO A 84 -10.62 12.58 -1.99
C PRO A 84 -11.68 13.65 -2.33
N SER A 85 -12.93 13.22 -2.55
CA SER A 85 -14.06 14.10 -2.83
C SER A 85 -14.82 14.53 -1.59
N GLY A 86 -14.53 13.96 -0.41
CA GLY A 86 -15.19 14.26 0.86
C GLY A 86 -16.69 13.93 0.85
N ARG A 87 -17.07 12.83 0.18
CA ARG A 87 -18.47 12.43 0.00
C ARG A 87 -18.95 11.39 1.01
N GLY A 88 -18.09 10.92 1.92
CA GLY A 88 -18.44 9.88 2.88
C GLY A 88 -18.71 8.52 2.23
N ASP A 89 -18.12 8.26 1.06
CA ASP A 89 -18.38 7.08 0.22
C ASP A 89 -17.21 6.08 0.17
N GLU A 90 -16.08 6.40 0.81
CA GLU A 90 -14.90 5.53 0.86
C GLU A 90 -14.37 5.41 2.30
N PRO A 91 -14.95 4.52 3.12
CA PRO A 91 -14.45 4.28 4.47
C PRO A 91 -13.06 3.63 4.44
N LEU A 92 -12.23 3.93 5.44
CA LEU A 92 -10.92 3.29 5.62
C LEU A 92 -11.06 1.84 6.12
N LEU A 93 -11.99 1.60 7.06
CA LEU A 93 -12.29 0.31 7.69
C LEU A 93 -13.79 0.06 7.81
#